data_AF-A0AAU3TMM0-F1
#
_entry.id   AF-A0AAU3TMM0-F1
#
_cell.length_a   1.000
_cell.length_b   1.000
_cell.length_c   1.000
_cell.angle_alpha   90.00
_cell.angle_beta   90.00
_cell.angle_gamma   90.00
#
_symmetry.space_group_name_H-M   'P 1'
#
loop_
_entity.id
_entity.type
_entity.pdbx_description
1 polymer ?
#
loop_
_entity_poly.entity_id
_entity_poly.type
_entity_poly.pdbx_seq_one_letter_code
_entity_poly.pdbx_strand_id
1 'polypeptide(L)'
;MTALLLPEIGRLHETGERWTPYQLLGSSGAVVEPVQVFFTELQAEDKPASTIRSYGMDLLRWWRFLWALDIEWNRATRTDARDFSRWMQVANKPQRLHWRHRRAGYTAETAPQTVRKKIAGTPNAITGKPSPGPRYAARTRAHCETVLRTFYDFHLAEGTGPIINPFPLGRSRGSGRANAHHLPGQPFQRERGGRYRPTVPKRAPRRIPDEMFNAPFAALRHHRDRALLAFLGLQCGPGRGTPH
;
A
#
# COMPACT_ATOMS: atom_id res chain seq x y z
N MET A 1 17.85 13.97 -6.93
CA MET A 1 18.06 12.52 -7.12
C MET A 1 17.25 12.07 -8.32
N THR A 2 17.94 12.02 -9.47
CA THR A 2 17.47 11.47 -10.74
C THR A 2 17.12 9.98 -10.55
N ALA A 3 16.17 9.46 -11.33
CA ALA A 3 15.45 8.21 -11.09
C ALA A 3 16.34 6.99 -10.75
N LEU A 4 16.55 6.74 -9.45
CA LEU A 4 17.17 5.52 -8.97
C LEU A 4 16.25 4.34 -9.32
N LEU A 5 16.73 3.41 -10.13
CA LEU A 5 16.03 2.15 -10.38
C LEU A 5 16.33 1.23 -9.20
N LEU A 6 15.28 0.83 -8.47
CA LEU A 6 15.47 -0.15 -7.40
C LEU A 6 15.90 -1.47 -8.02
N PRO A 7 17.01 -2.06 -7.55
CA PRO A 7 17.42 -3.37 -8.02
C PRO A 7 16.32 -4.39 -7.70
N GLU A 8 16.14 -5.40 -8.54
CA GLU A 8 15.23 -6.52 -8.26
C GLU A 8 15.82 -7.51 -7.24
N ILE A 9 16.54 -6.98 -6.25
CA ILE A 9 17.18 -7.75 -5.18
C ILE A 9 16.16 -8.08 -4.10
N GLY A 10 16.27 -9.29 -3.55
CA GLY A 10 15.42 -9.78 -2.49
C GLY A 10 13.97 -10.03 -2.92
N ARG A 11 13.26 -10.82 -2.12
CA ARG A 11 11.87 -11.18 -2.38
C ARG A 11 11.12 -11.40 -1.08
N LEU A 12 9.82 -11.10 -1.11
CA LEU A 12 8.90 -11.61 -0.11
C LEU A 12 8.48 -13.01 -0.53
N HIS A 13 8.81 -14.01 0.28
CA HIS A 13 8.49 -15.41 0.06
C HIS A 13 7.31 -15.81 0.93
N GLU A 14 6.33 -16.50 0.34
CA GLU A 14 5.21 -17.12 1.04
C GLU A 14 5.62 -18.55 1.37
N THR A 15 5.66 -18.89 2.65
CA THR A 15 6.17 -20.18 3.15
C THR A 15 5.11 -21.28 3.11
N GLY A 16 3.83 -20.91 3.17
CA GLY A 16 2.71 -21.84 3.37
C GLY A 16 2.52 -22.26 4.84
N GLU A 17 3.38 -21.82 5.76
CA GLU A 17 3.28 -22.14 7.18
C GLU A 17 2.39 -21.15 7.92
N ARG A 18 1.53 -21.67 8.80
CA ARG A 18 0.56 -20.83 9.55
C ARG A 18 1.23 -19.80 10.46
N TRP A 19 2.35 -20.18 11.09
CA TRP A 19 3.04 -19.39 12.11
C TRP A 19 4.19 -18.55 11.57
N THR A 20 4.48 -18.65 10.28
CA THR A 20 5.49 -17.83 9.59
C THR A 20 5.06 -17.64 8.15
N PRO A 21 3.89 -17.02 7.89
CA PRO A 21 3.26 -17.04 6.56
C PRO A 21 4.11 -16.36 5.47
N TYR A 22 4.96 -15.41 5.87
CA TYR A 22 5.85 -14.69 4.95
C TYR A 22 7.24 -14.52 5.55
N GLN A 23 8.25 -14.56 4.67
CA GLN A 23 9.64 -14.23 4.97
C GLN A 23 10.17 -13.22 3.97
N LEU A 24 10.91 -12.21 4.43
CA LEU A 24 11.63 -11.29 3.56
C LEU A 24 13.06 -11.80 3.38
N LEU A 25 13.42 -12.11 2.14
CA LEU A 25 14.72 -12.67 1.78
C LEU A 25 15.58 -11.61 1.07
N GLY A 26 16.88 -11.57 1.41
CA GLY A 26 17.90 -10.74 0.77
C GLY A 26 18.36 -11.24 -0.60
N SER A 27 19.43 -10.64 -1.13
CA SER A 27 20.09 -11.05 -2.40
C SER A 27 20.57 -12.50 -2.37
N SER A 28 21.14 -12.93 -1.25
CA SER A 28 21.67 -14.28 -1.03
C SER A 28 20.60 -15.32 -0.71
N GLY A 29 19.33 -14.92 -0.61
CA GLY A 29 18.25 -15.77 -0.12
C GLY A 29 18.21 -15.89 1.41
N ALA A 30 19.13 -15.26 2.14
CA ALA A 30 19.09 -15.21 3.60
C ALA A 30 17.89 -14.40 4.09
N VAL A 31 17.30 -14.84 5.21
CA VAL A 31 16.20 -14.12 5.87
C VAL A 31 16.72 -12.80 6.43
N VAL A 32 15.98 -11.73 6.19
CA VAL A 32 16.21 -10.44 6.82
C VAL A 32 15.64 -10.49 8.23
N GLU A 33 16.50 -10.81 9.18
CA GLU A 33 16.16 -11.07 10.58
C GLU A 33 15.30 -9.97 11.24
N PRO A 34 15.60 -8.66 11.08
CA PRO A 34 14.77 -7.62 11.72
C PRO A 34 13.32 -7.64 11.23
N VAL A 35 13.12 -7.93 9.94
CA VAL A 35 11.76 -8.06 9.37
C VAL A 35 11.06 -9.30 9.92
N GLN A 36 11.81 -10.39 10.11
CA GLN A 36 11.26 -11.62 10.64
C GLN A 36 10.78 -11.43 12.08
N VAL A 37 11.58 -10.79 12.94
CA VAL A 37 11.19 -10.48 14.32
C VAL A 37 9.93 -9.61 14.33
N PHE A 38 9.89 -8.56 13.51
CA PHE A 38 8.71 -7.72 13.40
C PHE A 38 7.47 -8.48 12.88
N PHE A 39 7.62 -9.43 11.96
CA PHE A 39 6.50 -10.28 11.52
C PHE A 39 6.00 -11.20 12.63
N THR A 40 6.89 -11.72 13.47
CA THR A 40 6.51 -12.49 14.65
C THR A 40 5.68 -11.64 15.61
N GLU A 41 6.06 -10.38 15.85
CA GLU A 41 5.27 -9.46 16.67
C GLU A 41 3.87 -9.21 16.08
N LEU A 42 3.79 -8.96 14.77
CA LEU A 42 2.49 -8.78 14.11
C LEU A 42 1.59 -10.02 14.20
N GLN A 43 2.18 -11.22 14.22
CA GLN A 43 1.42 -12.44 14.44
C GLN A 43 0.95 -12.58 15.89
N ALA A 44 1.77 -12.18 16.86
CA ALA A 44 1.38 -12.12 18.26
C ALA A 44 0.24 -11.11 18.50
N GLU A 45 0.20 -10.02 17.72
CA GLU A 45 -0.92 -9.07 17.68
C GLU A 45 -2.16 -9.56 16.89
N ASP A 46 -2.19 -10.84 16.50
CA ASP A 46 -3.29 -11.47 15.74
C ASP A 46 -3.58 -10.78 14.39
N LYS A 47 -2.56 -10.16 13.76
CA LYS A 47 -2.73 -9.57 12.43
C LYS A 47 -2.88 -10.66 11.38
N PRO A 48 -3.83 -10.51 10.44
CA PRO A 48 -4.00 -11.50 9.39
C PRO A 48 -2.80 -11.53 8.44
N ALA A 49 -2.52 -12.70 7.85
CA ALA A 49 -1.45 -12.90 6.88
C ALA A 49 -1.48 -11.90 5.71
N SER A 50 -2.67 -11.44 5.31
CA SER A 50 -2.84 -10.39 4.29
C SER A 50 -2.25 -9.03 4.69
N THR A 51 -2.31 -8.67 5.97
CA THR A 51 -1.66 -7.48 6.53
C THR A 51 -0.15 -7.65 6.54
N ILE A 52 0.35 -8.79 7.02
CA ILE A 52 1.78 -9.13 7.03
C ILE A 52 2.35 -9.07 5.61
N ARG A 53 1.63 -9.61 4.63
CA ARG A 53 1.99 -9.52 3.21
C ARG A 53 2.09 -8.07 2.74
N SER A 54 1.10 -7.24 3.06
CA SER A 54 1.08 -5.83 2.68
C SER A 54 2.26 -5.08 3.28
N TYR A 55 2.54 -5.33 4.56
CA TYR A 55 3.69 -4.75 5.27
C TYR A 55 4.99 -5.22 4.64
N GLY A 56 5.15 -6.52 4.39
CA GLY A 56 6.33 -7.09 3.75
C GLY A 56 6.62 -6.53 2.36
N MET A 57 5.60 -6.19 1.57
CA MET A 57 5.80 -5.55 0.28
C MET A 57 6.30 -4.10 0.40
N ASP A 58 5.94 -3.39 1.47
CA ASP A 58 6.43 -2.05 1.77
C ASP A 58 7.84 -2.08 2.37
N LEU A 59 8.11 -3.01 3.27
CA LEU A 59 9.46 -3.29 3.79
C LEU A 59 10.39 -3.69 2.64
N LEU A 60 10.00 -4.62 1.75
CA LEU A 60 10.85 -4.99 0.61
C LEU A 60 11.25 -3.80 -0.27
N ARG A 61 10.37 -2.81 -0.45
CA ARG A 61 10.72 -1.58 -1.17
C ARG A 61 11.76 -0.76 -0.44
N TRP A 62 11.63 -0.62 0.88
CA TRP A 62 12.60 0.08 1.70
C TRP A 62 13.96 -0.62 1.74
N TRP A 63 14.00 -1.94 1.91
CA TRP A 63 15.26 -2.69 1.90
C TRP A 63 15.97 -2.59 0.56
N ARG A 64 15.24 -2.67 -0.55
CA ARG A 64 15.83 -2.43 -1.88
C ARG A 64 16.43 -1.04 -2.02
N PHE A 65 15.81 -0.03 -1.41
CA PHE A 65 16.34 1.33 -1.41
C PHE A 65 17.61 1.43 -0.57
N LEU A 66 17.60 0.83 0.61
CA LEU A 66 18.76 0.77 1.50
C LEU A 66 19.93 0.02 0.85
N TRP A 67 19.71 -1.16 0.30
CA TRP A 67 20.73 -1.94 -0.41
C TRP A 67 21.30 -1.19 -1.62
N ALA A 68 20.46 -0.46 -2.35
CA ALA A 68 20.92 0.33 -3.50
C ALA A 68 21.84 1.51 -3.10
N LEU A 69 21.76 1.97 -1.85
CA LEU A 69 22.56 3.05 -1.30
C LEU A 69 23.64 2.55 -0.32
N ASP A 70 23.76 1.23 -0.15
CA ASP A 70 24.64 0.58 0.83
C ASP A 70 24.45 1.10 2.28
N ILE A 71 23.19 1.29 2.67
CA ILE A 71 22.81 1.77 4.00
C ILE A 71 22.29 0.60 4.84
N GLU A 72 22.87 0.40 6.02
CA GLU A 72 22.33 -0.55 7.00
C GLU A 72 21.01 -0.04 7.59
N TRP A 73 20.03 -0.92 7.76
CA TRP A 73 18.68 -0.56 8.23
C TRP A 73 18.69 0.14 9.60
N ASN A 74 19.60 -0.24 10.49
CA ASN A 74 19.81 0.31 11.85
C ASN A 74 20.64 1.60 11.86
N ARG A 75 21.26 1.97 10.74
CA ARG A 75 21.96 3.26 10.55
C ARG A 75 21.16 4.26 9.73
N ALA A 76 20.02 3.85 9.20
CA ALA A 76 19.17 4.73 8.40
C ALA A 76 18.80 6.00 9.19
N THR A 77 18.92 7.14 8.53
CA THR A 77 18.65 8.44 9.10
C THR A 77 17.34 9.03 8.55
N ARG A 78 16.92 10.14 9.16
CA ARG A 78 15.78 10.93 8.66
C ARG A 78 15.99 11.44 7.23
N THR A 79 17.24 11.67 6.81
CA THR A 79 17.58 12.09 5.45
C THR A 79 17.24 10.97 4.46
N ASP A 80 17.59 9.74 4.79
CA ASP A 80 17.32 8.57 3.93
C ASP A 80 15.82 8.32 3.80
N ALA A 81 15.07 8.43 4.90
CA ALA A 81 13.62 8.33 4.90
C ALA A 81 12.95 9.42 4.05
N ARG A 82 13.46 10.66 4.09
CA ARG A 82 12.99 11.78 3.24
C ARG A 82 13.26 11.48 1.78
N ASP A 83 14.45 10.98 1.48
CA ASP A 83 14.90 10.76 0.11
C ASP A 83 14.20 9.56 -0.51
N PHE A 84 13.93 8.50 0.25
CA PHE A 84 13.01 7.42 -0.16
C PHE A 84 11.58 7.91 -0.40
N SER A 85 11.06 8.74 0.51
CA SER A 85 9.71 9.30 0.37
C SER A 85 9.60 10.17 -0.89
N ARG A 86 10.64 10.95 -1.21
CA ARG A 86 10.77 11.74 -2.45
C ARG A 86 10.91 10.85 -3.68
N TRP A 87 11.78 9.84 -3.60
CA TRP A 87 11.97 8.84 -4.64
C TRP A 87 10.64 8.19 -5.02
N MET A 88 9.83 7.75 -4.05
CA MET A 88 8.51 7.19 -4.32
C MET A 88 7.53 8.16 -5.00
N GLN A 89 7.74 9.48 -4.93
CA GLN A 89 6.89 10.46 -5.64
C GLN A 89 7.24 10.56 -7.12
N VAL A 90 8.52 10.41 -7.47
CA VAL A 90 9.03 10.63 -8.83
C VAL A 90 9.29 9.34 -9.58
N ALA A 91 9.55 8.24 -8.88
CA ALA A 91 9.88 6.96 -9.47
C ALA A 91 8.70 6.36 -10.23
N ASN A 92 9.02 5.81 -11.41
CA ASN A 92 8.11 4.94 -12.12
C ASN A 92 8.12 3.56 -11.46
N LYS A 93 6.95 2.93 -11.38
CA LYS A 93 6.82 1.54 -10.97
C LYS A 93 7.61 0.69 -11.97
N PRO A 94 8.42 -0.27 -11.49
CA PRO A 94 9.05 -1.22 -12.40
C PRO A 94 7.95 -1.95 -13.17
N GLN A 95 8.04 -1.90 -14.51
CA GLN A 95 7.15 -2.66 -15.39
C GLN A 95 7.49 -4.13 -15.23
N ARG A 96 6.78 -4.79 -14.30
CA ARG A 96 6.88 -6.23 -14.17
C ARG A 96 6.21 -6.89 -15.35
N LEU A 97 6.95 -7.79 -16.00
CA LEU A 97 6.38 -8.68 -16.99
C LEU A 97 5.18 -9.40 -16.39
N HIS A 98 4.05 -9.36 -17.10
CA HIS A 98 2.82 -10.02 -16.67
C HIS A 98 3.06 -11.52 -16.47
N TRP A 99 2.49 -12.11 -15.40
CA TRP A 99 2.76 -13.49 -15.00
C TRP A 99 2.51 -14.52 -16.12
N ARG A 100 1.54 -14.26 -17.02
CA ARG A 100 1.28 -15.11 -18.20
C ARG A 100 2.45 -15.12 -19.17
N HIS A 101 3.07 -13.96 -19.42
CA HIS A 101 4.22 -13.87 -20.31
C HIS A 101 5.46 -14.51 -19.67
N ARG A 102 5.63 -14.34 -18.36
CA ARG A 102 6.69 -15.03 -17.61
C ARG A 102 6.54 -16.56 -17.68
N ARG A 103 5.33 -17.08 -17.55
CA ARG A 103 5.05 -18.52 -17.64
C ARG A 103 5.22 -19.07 -19.06
N ALA A 104 5.05 -18.22 -20.07
CA ALA A 104 5.27 -18.55 -21.47
C ALA A 104 6.72 -18.29 -21.95
N GLY A 105 7.66 -18.05 -21.03
CA GLY A 105 9.09 -17.94 -21.34
C GLY A 105 9.53 -16.60 -21.95
N TYR A 106 8.65 -15.60 -22.01
CA TYR A 106 9.04 -14.28 -22.51
C TYR A 106 9.96 -13.57 -21.52
N THR A 107 10.97 -12.87 -22.03
CA THR A 107 11.77 -11.90 -21.25
C THR A 107 11.13 -10.51 -21.35
N ALA A 108 11.59 -9.55 -20.54
CA ALA A 108 11.12 -8.17 -20.63
C ALA A 108 11.32 -7.56 -22.04
N GLU A 109 12.28 -8.09 -22.80
CA GLU A 109 12.66 -7.65 -24.14
C GLU A 109 11.83 -8.32 -25.25
N THR A 110 11.47 -9.60 -25.08
CA THR A 110 10.73 -10.39 -26.08
C THR A 110 9.21 -10.37 -25.89
N ALA A 111 8.72 -9.86 -24.76
CA ALA A 111 7.30 -9.83 -24.48
C ALA A 111 6.55 -8.91 -25.46
N PRO A 112 5.39 -9.33 -26.00
CA PRO A 112 4.59 -8.50 -26.88
C PRO A 112 4.20 -7.20 -26.16
N GLN A 113 4.75 -6.07 -26.61
CA GLN A 113 4.41 -4.77 -26.08
C GLN A 113 2.95 -4.49 -26.43
N THR A 114 2.09 -4.40 -25.41
CA THR A 114 0.70 -4.02 -25.65
C THR A 114 0.70 -2.54 -26.05
N VAL A 115 0.59 -2.26 -27.35
CA VAL A 115 0.70 -0.93 -27.99
C VAL A 115 -0.34 0.09 -27.46
N ARG A 116 -1.31 -0.35 -26.66
CA ARG A 116 -2.22 0.56 -25.95
C ARG A 116 -1.51 1.20 -24.76
N LYS A 117 -0.75 2.27 -25.05
CA LYS A 117 -0.22 3.24 -24.09
C LYS A 117 -1.40 3.81 -23.29
N LYS A 118 -1.78 3.16 -22.19
CA LYS A 118 -2.86 3.64 -21.32
C LYS A 118 -2.41 4.99 -20.75
N ILE A 119 -3.00 6.07 -21.24
CA ILE A 119 -2.78 7.41 -20.72
C ILE A 119 -3.16 7.36 -19.22
N ALA A 120 -2.22 7.76 -18.37
CA ALA A 120 -2.42 7.76 -16.93
C ALA A 120 -3.63 8.65 -16.58
N GLY A 121 -4.58 8.12 -15.82
CA GLY A 121 -5.79 8.87 -15.46
C GLY A 121 -7.01 8.64 -16.35
N THR A 122 -6.87 8.01 -17.53
CA THR A 122 -8.05 7.64 -18.34
C THR A 122 -8.88 6.59 -17.59
N PRO A 123 -10.15 6.86 -17.28
CA PRO A 123 -11.04 5.89 -16.67
C PRO A 123 -11.18 4.68 -17.58
N ASN A 124 -10.97 3.47 -17.04
CA ASN A 124 -11.32 2.26 -17.74
C ASN A 124 -12.84 2.27 -17.99
N ALA A 125 -13.26 2.25 -19.26
CA ALA A 125 -14.66 2.30 -19.66
C ALA A 125 -15.54 1.24 -18.97
N ILE A 126 -14.96 0.09 -18.58
CA ILE A 126 -15.70 -1.02 -17.96
C ILE A 126 -15.75 -0.91 -16.42
N THR A 127 -14.71 -0.35 -15.78
CA THR A 127 -14.62 -0.34 -14.30
C THR A 127 -14.65 1.07 -13.68
N GLY A 128 -14.66 2.12 -14.51
CA GLY A 128 -14.49 3.53 -14.12
C GLY A 128 -13.17 3.82 -13.39
N LYS A 129 -12.30 2.82 -13.20
CA LYS A 129 -11.03 2.96 -12.47
C LYS A 129 -10.06 3.73 -13.37
N PRO A 130 -9.55 4.89 -12.96
CA PRO A 130 -8.50 5.56 -13.71
C PRO A 130 -7.34 4.58 -13.83
N SER A 131 -6.83 4.42 -15.06
CA SER A 131 -5.68 3.58 -15.33
C SER A 131 -4.54 4.00 -14.40
N PRO A 132 -3.99 3.07 -13.59
CA PRO A 132 -2.93 3.41 -12.65
C PRO A 132 -1.80 4.09 -13.41
N GLY A 133 -1.46 5.31 -13.01
CA GLY A 133 -0.31 6.00 -13.58
C GLY A 133 0.99 5.23 -13.33
N PRO A 134 2.06 5.55 -14.08
CA PRO A 134 3.35 4.89 -13.95
C PRO A 134 3.95 5.09 -12.55
N ARG A 135 3.57 6.14 -11.82
CA ARG A 135 4.07 6.44 -10.47
C ARG A 135 3.31 5.73 -9.36
N TYR A 136 3.90 5.66 -8.17
CA TYR A 136 3.22 5.16 -6.97
C TYR A 136 2.03 6.04 -6.59
N ALA A 137 0.91 5.40 -6.24
CA ALA A 137 -0.29 6.12 -5.81
C ALA A 137 -0.07 6.75 -4.42
N ALA A 138 -0.73 7.87 -4.13
CA ALA A 138 -0.66 8.52 -2.81
C ALA A 138 -1.00 7.55 -1.66
N ARG A 139 -1.99 6.67 -1.85
CA ARG A 139 -2.35 5.63 -0.87
C ARG A 139 -1.22 4.63 -0.61
N THR A 140 -0.50 4.21 -1.65
CA THR A 140 0.64 3.29 -1.50
C THR A 140 1.77 3.96 -0.73
N ARG A 141 2.07 5.21 -1.06
CA ARG A 141 3.09 6.00 -0.35
C ARG A 141 2.72 6.21 1.13
N ALA A 142 1.46 6.52 1.41
CA ALA A 142 0.96 6.67 2.77
C ALA A 142 0.98 5.36 3.57
N HIS A 143 0.63 4.23 2.95
CA HIS A 143 0.69 2.92 3.59
C HIS A 143 2.13 2.54 3.92
N CYS A 144 3.04 2.70 2.96
CA CYS A 144 4.45 2.40 3.13
C CYS A 144 5.10 3.27 4.22
N GLU A 145 4.78 4.56 4.27
CA GLU A 145 5.24 5.43 5.36
C GLU A 145 4.74 4.92 6.73
N THR A 146 3.47 4.52 6.83
CA THR A 146 2.91 4.00 8.09
C THR A 146 3.57 2.70 8.52
N VAL A 147 3.79 1.78 7.57
CA VAL A 147 4.49 0.50 7.84
C VAL A 147 5.91 0.75 8.33
N LEU A 148 6.66 1.61 7.66
CA LEU A 148 8.05 1.91 8.03
C LEU A 148 8.14 2.61 9.38
N ARG A 149 7.23 3.54 9.66
CA ARG A 149 7.15 4.17 10.98
C ARG A 149 6.91 3.13 12.07
N THR A 150 5.91 2.26 11.90
CA THR A 150 5.58 1.21 12.88
C THR A 150 6.75 0.23 13.06
N PHE A 151 7.41 -0.17 11.97
CA PHE A 151 8.60 -1.03 12.02
C PHE A 151 9.73 -0.41 12.84
N TYR A 152 10.06 0.86 12.60
CA TYR A 152 11.11 1.55 13.35
C TYR A 152 10.69 1.91 14.78
N ASP A 153 9.41 2.17 15.03
CA ASP A 153 8.89 2.36 16.40
C ASP A 153 9.05 1.06 17.22
N PHE A 154 8.77 -0.10 16.63
CA PHE A 154 8.99 -1.42 17.23
C PHE A 154 10.48 -1.65 17.56
N HIS A 155 11.37 -1.51 16.58
CA HIS A 155 12.81 -1.73 16.81
C HIS A 155 13.46 -0.70 17.74
N LEU A 156 12.89 0.50 17.83
CA LEU A 156 13.33 1.50 18.82
C LEU A 156 12.95 1.06 20.24
N ALA A 157 11.76 0.47 20.43
CA ALA A 157 11.33 -0.07 21.72
C ALA A 157 12.16 -1.29 22.15
N GLU A 158 12.50 -2.17 21.20
CA GLU A 158 13.37 -3.34 21.41
C GLU A 158 14.87 -2.99 21.54
N GLY A 159 15.27 -1.73 21.30
CA GLY A 159 16.67 -1.30 21.38
C GLY A 159 17.58 -1.83 20.24
N THR A 160 17.00 -2.39 19.19
CA THR A 160 17.72 -2.97 18.03
C THR A 160 17.82 -2.02 16.84
N GLY A 161 17.00 -0.97 16.82
CA GLY A 161 16.93 0.02 15.74
C GLY A 161 17.90 1.21 15.88
N PRO A 162 17.84 2.17 14.94
CA PRO A 162 18.56 3.43 15.06
C PRO A 162 18.11 4.21 16.30
N ILE A 163 18.99 5.04 16.87
CA ILE A 163 18.72 5.88 18.05
C ILE A 163 17.48 6.77 17.87
N ILE A 164 17.15 7.12 16.63
CA ILE A 164 16.00 7.96 16.29
C ILE A 164 15.23 7.31 15.15
N ASN A 165 13.89 7.22 15.27
CA ASN A 165 13.05 6.76 14.16
C ASN A 165 13.24 7.65 12.90
N PRO A 166 13.67 7.07 11.76
CA PRO A 166 13.84 7.78 10.49
C PRO A 166 12.54 8.41 9.95
N PHE A 167 11.39 7.80 10.28
CA PHE A 167 10.04 8.19 9.90
C PHE A 167 9.25 8.78 11.09
N PRO A 168 9.60 9.99 11.57
CA PRO A 168 8.94 10.57 12.72
C PRO A 168 7.49 10.99 12.40
N LEU A 169 6.66 11.07 13.45
CA LEU A 169 5.39 11.79 13.40
C LEU A 169 5.62 13.26 13.00
N GLY A 170 4.69 13.82 12.23
CA GLY A 170 4.77 15.23 11.82
C GLY A 170 4.80 16.15 13.04
N ARG A 171 5.77 17.08 13.08
CA ARG A 171 5.79 18.14 14.09
C ARG A 171 4.66 19.13 13.79
N SER A 172 3.50 18.95 14.42
CA SER A 172 2.72 20.10 14.86
C SER A 172 3.15 20.40 16.30
N ARG A 173 3.36 21.67 16.62
CA ARG A 173 4.08 22.18 17.82
C ARG A 173 3.35 21.83 19.13
N GLY A 174 3.41 20.59 19.61
CA GLY A 174 2.87 20.19 20.90
C GLY A 174 3.00 18.68 21.18
N SER A 175 3.83 18.33 22.16
CA SER A 175 4.03 16.97 22.67
C SER A 175 2.87 16.54 23.59
N GLY A 176 1.67 16.29 23.04
CA GLY A 176 0.54 15.76 23.83
C GLY A 176 -0.38 14.86 23.00
N ARG A 177 -0.77 13.68 23.52
CA ARG A 177 -1.66 12.72 22.83
C ARG A 177 -2.84 13.47 22.16
N ALA A 178 -3.10 13.18 20.87
CA ALA A 178 -4.32 13.69 20.23
C ALA A 178 -5.51 13.15 21.04
N ASN A 179 -6.40 14.03 21.48
CA ASN A 179 -7.58 13.69 22.30
C ASN A 179 -7.29 13.34 23.78
N ALA A 180 -6.14 13.71 24.37
CA ALA A 180 -5.84 13.47 25.79
C ALA A 180 -6.85 14.10 26.78
N HIS A 181 -7.53 15.17 26.35
CA HIS A 181 -8.56 15.89 27.11
C HIS A 181 -9.87 15.98 26.32
N HIS A 182 -10.22 14.90 25.60
CA HIS A 182 -11.43 14.86 24.77
C HIS A 182 -12.69 14.99 25.63
N LEU A 183 -13.56 15.92 25.24
CA LEU A 183 -14.89 16.09 25.79
C LEU A 183 -15.86 15.20 24.99
N PRO A 184 -16.77 14.44 25.63
CA PRO A 184 -17.65 13.46 24.97
C PRO A 184 -18.48 14.01 23.79
N GLY A 185 -18.75 15.32 23.77
CA GLY A 185 -19.53 15.99 22.72
C GLY A 185 -18.72 16.55 21.55
N GLN A 186 -17.38 16.51 21.58
CA GLN A 186 -16.57 17.03 20.47
C GLN A 186 -16.22 15.93 19.46
N PRO A 187 -16.17 16.24 18.15
CA PRO A 187 -15.69 15.27 17.16
C PRO A 187 -14.23 14.92 17.44
N PHE A 188 -13.88 13.64 17.36
CA PHE A 188 -12.49 13.17 17.48
C PHE A 188 -11.61 13.88 16.45
N GLN A 189 -10.56 14.55 16.92
CA GLN A 189 -9.58 15.12 16.00
C GLN A 189 -8.78 13.99 15.35
N ARG A 190 -8.50 14.13 14.05
CA ARG A 190 -7.76 13.13 13.28
C ARG A 190 -6.40 12.90 13.91
N GLU A 191 -6.07 11.63 14.11
CA GLU A 191 -4.74 11.24 14.60
C GLU A 191 -3.62 11.79 13.71
N ARG A 192 -2.49 12.02 14.38
CA ARG A 192 -1.27 12.63 13.84
C ARG A 192 -0.77 11.81 12.65
N GLY A 193 -0.68 12.44 11.47
CA GLY A 193 -0.03 11.83 10.30
C GLY A 193 1.49 11.81 10.47
N GLY A 194 2.13 10.79 9.90
CA GLY A 194 3.58 10.76 9.77
C GLY A 194 4.11 11.90 8.90
N ARG A 195 5.33 12.38 9.17
CA ARG A 195 5.87 13.59 8.53
C ARG A 195 5.94 13.50 7.01
N TYR A 196 6.16 12.31 6.47
CA TYR A 196 6.26 12.06 5.02
C TYR A 196 4.96 11.53 4.40
N ARG A 197 3.89 11.41 5.19
CA ARG A 197 2.63 10.85 4.74
C ARG A 197 1.93 11.82 3.79
N PRO A 198 1.67 11.44 2.53
CA PRO A 198 0.95 12.31 1.61
C PRO A 198 -0.53 12.40 2.00
N THR A 199 -1.13 13.56 1.73
CA THR A 199 -2.59 13.74 1.84
C THR A 199 -3.31 12.85 0.84
N VAL A 200 -4.16 11.95 1.33
CA VAL A 200 -5.00 11.08 0.50
C VAL A 200 -6.42 11.66 0.47
N PRO A 201 -6.92 12.16 -0.67
CA PRO A 201 -8.27 12.69 -0.76
C PRO A 201 -9.29 11.57 -0.53
N LYS A 202 -10.30 11.84 0.31
CA LYS A 202 -11.44 10.94 0.53
C LYS A 202 -12.21 10.84 -0.79
N ARG A 203 -12.32 9.64 -1.35
CA ARG A 203 -13.13 9.41 -2.56
C ARG A 203 -14.58 9.20 -2.17
N ALA A 204 -15.49 9.92 -2.82
CA ALA A 204 -16.91 9.60 -2.75
C ALA A 204 -17.15 8.17 -3.29
N PRO A 205 -18.14 7.44 -2.74
CA PRO A 205 -18.58 6.16 -3.30
C PRO A 205 -19.00 6.36 -4.76
N ARG A 206 -18.67 5.40 -5.62
CA ARG A 206 -18.84 5.53 -7.08
C ARG A 206 -20.22 5.03 -7.49
N ARG A 207 -20.97 5.84 -8.24
CA ARG A 207 -22.21 5.43 -8.89
C ARG A 207 -21.88 4.47 -10.04
N ILE A 208 -22.44 3.26 -10.02
CA ILE A 208 -22.41 2.33 -11.16
C ILE A 208 -23.46 2.85 -12.16
N PRO A 209 -23.16 3.06 -13.44
CA PRO A 209 -24.17 3.42 -14.44
C PRO A 209 -25.25 2.34 -14.53
N ASP A 210 -26.53 2.72 -14.57
CA ASP A 210 -27.66 1.79 -14.44
C ASP A 210 -27.67 0.71 -15.53
N GLU A 211 -27.21 1.04 -16.75
CA GLU A 211 -27.05 0.07 -17.86
C GLU A 211 -26.06 -1.06 -17.53
N MET A 212 -24.97 -0.74 -16.83
CA MET A 212 -23.95 -1.71 -16.40
C MET A 212 -24.42 -2.57 -15.23
N PHE A 213 -25.40 -2.11 -14.46
CA PHE A 213 -26.07 -2.86 -13.41
C PHE A 213 -27.15 -3.80 -13.98
N ASN A 214 -27.89 -3.35 -14.99
CA ASN A 214 -29.03 -4.07 -15.56
C ASN A 214 -28.62 -5.32 -16.35
N ALA A 215 -27.52 -5.27 -17.10
CA ALA A 215 -27.10 -6.43 -17.91
C ALA A 215 -26.74 -7.68 -17.05
N PRO A 216 -25.95 -7.57 -15.95
CA PRO A 216 -25.75 -8.68 -15.02
C PRO A 216 -27.02 -9.07 -14.25
N PHE A 217 -27.83 -8.09 -13.83
CA PHE A 217 -29.06 -8.34 -13.07
C PHE A 217 -30.07 -9.18 -13.87
N ALA A 218 -30.22 -8.89 -15.17
CA ALA A 218 -31.06 -9.65 -16.08
C ALA A 218 -30.51 -11.05 -16.38
N ALA A 219 -29.19 -11.22 -16.44
CA ALA A 219 -28.53 -12.50 -16.72
C ALA A 219 -28.52 -13.49 -15.52
N LEU A 220 -28.73 -13.00 -14.29
CA LEU A 220 -28.78 -13.85 -13.10
C LEU A 220 -30.07 -14.68 -13.08
N ARG A 221 -29.93 -15.99 -12.90
CA ARG A 221 -31.04 -16.98 -12.88
C ARG A 221 -31.62 -17.23 -11.49
N HIS A 222 -30.95 -16.77 -10.42
CA HIS A 222 -31.38 -17.01 -9.04
C HIS A 222 -31.80 -15.72 -8.33
N HIS A 223 -32.97 -15.77 -7.67
CA HIS A 223 -33.55 -14.64 -6.95
C HIS A 223 -32.70 -14.16 -5.76
N ARG A 224 -31.92 -15.06 -5.14
CA ARG A 224 -30.99 -14.73 -4.06
C ARG A 224 -29.88 -13.78 -4.51
N ASP A 225 -29.32 -14.02 -5.68
CA ASP A 225 -28.21 -13.22 -6.24
C ASP A 225 -28.72 -11.87 -6.76
N ARG A 226 -29.96 -11.84 -7.29
CA ARG A 226 -30.66 -10.59 -7.64
C ARG A 226 -30.90 -9.72 -6.40
N ALA A 227 -31.33 -10.30 -5.29
CA ALA A 227 -31.53 -9.56 -4.03
C ALA A 227 -30.22 -9.00 -3.47
N LEU A 228 -29.12 -9.76 -3.54
CA LEU A 228 -27.80 -9.29 -3.11
C LEU A 228 -27.28 -8.13 -3.97
N LEU A 229 -27.43 -8.20 -5.30
CA LEU A 229 -27.05 -7.09 -6.18
C LEU A 229 -27.93 -5.85 -5.98
N ALA A 230 -29.24 -6.01 -5.78
CA ALA A 230 -30.14 -4.90 -5.48
C ALA A 230 -29.78 -4.20 -4.16
N PHE A 231 -29.43 -4.97 -3.12
CA PHE A 231 -28.98 -4.42 -1.83
C PHE A 231 -27.66 -3.64 -1.96
N LEU A 232 -26.71 -4.15 -2.74
CA LEU A 232 -25.44 -3.46 -3.04
C LEU A 232 -25.64 -2.22 -3.93
N GLY A 233 -26.63 -2.23 -4.83
CA GLY A 233 -27.01 -1.09 -5.67
C GLY A 233 -27.69 0.04 -4.87
N LEU A 234 -28.56 -0.30 -3.92
CA LEU A 234 -29.26 0.66 -3.06
C LEU A 234 -28.33 1.46 -2.13
N GLN A 235 -27.17 0.91 -1.75
CA GLN A 235 -26.14 1.64 -1.00
C GLN A 235 -25.42 2.72 -1.83
N CYS A 236 -25.67 2.82 -3.14
CA CYS A 236 -25.04 3.78 -4.05
C CYS A 236 -26.02 4.74 -4.77
N GLY A 237 -27.31 4.81 -4.38
CA GLY A 237 -28.36 5.66 -5.00
C GLY A 237 -28.93 6.76 -4.08
N PRO A 238 -29.53 7.84 -4.63
CA PRO A 238 -29.43 9.21 -4.11
C PRO A 238 -30.48 9.63 -3.08
N GLY A 239 -30.17 10.71 -2.36
CA GLY A 239 -31.12 11.48 -1.57
C GLY A 239 -32.34 11.92 -2.38
N ARG A 240 -33.49 11.86 -1.72
CA ARG A 240 -34.82 12.25 -2.20
C ARG A 240 -34.80 13.70 -2.71
N GLY A 241 -34.94 13.88 -4.01
CA GLY A 241 -35.60 15.06 -4.57
C GLY A 241 -37.08 14.73 -4.75
N THR A 242 -37.93 15.43 -4.01
CA THR A 242 -39.40 15.39 -4.12
C THR A 242 -39.85 15.96 -5.48
N PRO A 243 -40.81 15.34 -6.18
CA PRO A 243 -41.51 16.01 -7.27
C PRO A 243 -42.70 16.83 -6.72
N HIS A 244 -42.85 18.05 -7.25
CA HIS A 244 -44.15 18.73 -7.35
C HIS A 244 -44.87 18.22 -8.60
#